data_AF-A0A9Q2LCA8-F1
#
_entry.id   AF-A0A9Q2LCA8-F1
#
_cell.length_a   1.000
_cell.length_b   1.000
_cell.length_c   1.000
_cell.angle_alpha   90.00
_cell.angle_beta   90.00
_cell.angle_gamma   90.00
#
_symmetry.space_group_name_H-M   'P 1'
#
loop_
_entity.id
_entity.type
_entity.pdbx_description
1 polymer ?
#
loop_
_entity_poly.entity_id
_entity_poly.type
_entity_poly.pdbx_seq_one_letter_code
_entity_poly.pdbx_strand_id
1 'polypeptide(L)'
;MSTKRPAKPKPPLTPELIKSMAQEIGFDAIHIVRVEDVPDRTDKLQSWLGKGHHGVMEWMAETVERRGHPNALWPEARSVIVLGQNYGPDSDPLEVLNHPDHAAISVYARNRDYHDLIKKRLKRLARWLVEQCGADVKVFVDTAPVMEKPLAASAGLGWQGRHTNLVSREFGSWLFLGSIYTTVELPSDPPEVDHCGSCHACLDICPTKAFPAPYQIDARRCISYLTIEYKGHIPDEFRIPIGNRIYGCDDCLAVCPWNKFASKTDEVAFHPRESLIAPLLKELVGFDDAAFRTFFTVSPIKRIGRDRFTRNVLIAIGNSAEPDLLPHAQARLEDASPLVRAMAIWAVGRLASQAQIDQMLKGRENDPDPDVQSEWEKLKGAHFRLHIDVHLRQIRSGSHCRWICRSRCPLHINPIVAGALNVPKGLAHQPPLKPGGNNRRSFLKGSLQIGGGKTQFSGEAMAASAQQIGLAPERTFGDHCIQITQCRRMIVRDKVGTCATKLQGNVTG
;
A
#
# COMPACT_ATOMS: atom_id res chain seq x y z
N MET A 1 26.10 -58.40 23.79
CA MET A 1 25.70 -57.93 22.46
C MET A 1 24.27 -57.40 22.54
N SER A 2 24.10 -56.07 22.57
CA SER A 2 22.75 -55.45 22.61
C SER A 2 22.19 -55.46 21.19
N THR A 3 21.27 -56.39 20.93
CA THR A 3 20.53 -56.46 19.67
C THR A 3 19.54 -55.30 19.64
N LYS A 4 19.90 -54.21 18.95
CA LYS A 4 18.95 -53.13 18.64
C LYS A 4 17.78 -53.76 17.88
N ARG A 5 16.61 -53.74 18.51
CA ARG A 5 15.34 -54.14 17.92
C ARG A 5 15.20 -53.41 16.56
N PRO A 6 14.88 -54.09 15.45
CA PRO A 6 14.76 -53.44 14.15
C PRO A 6 13.70 -52.34 14.27
N ALA A 7 14.04 -51.14 13.78
CA ALA A 7 13.11 -50.02 13.77
C ALA A 7 11.85 -50.45 12.99
N LYS A 8 10.66 -50.14 13.52
CA LYS A 8 9.41 -50.36 12.77
C LYS A 8 9.54 -49.62 11.43
N PRO A 9 9.11 -50.24 10.31
CA PRO A 9 9.11 -49.57 9.02
C PRO A 9 8.29 -48.28 9.13
N LYS A 10 8.86 -47.17 8.67
CA LYS A 10 8.18 -45.88 8.65
C LYS A 10 7.04 -45.93 7.63
N PRO A 11 5.90 -45.26 7.90
CA PRO A 11 4.83 -45.17 6.91
C PRO A 11 5.37 -44.52 5.62
N PRO A 12 4.77 -44.83 4.45
CA PRO A 12 5.13 -44.15 3.22
C PRO A 12 4.89 -42.65 3.38
N LEU A 13 5.77 -41.84 2.81
CA LEU A 13 5.63 -40.40 2.83
C LEU A 13 4.48 -39.99 1.90
N THR A 14 3.38 -39.48 2.46
CA THR A 14 2.25 -38.97 1.68
C THR A 14 2.09 -37.45 1.87
N PRO A 15 1.44 -36.75 0.92
CA PRO A 15 1.08 -35.34 1.08
C PRO A 15 0.33 -35.05 2.38
N GLU A 16 -0.59 -35.91 2.77
CA GLU A 16 -1.41 -35.75 3.99
C GLU A 16 -0.55 -35.82 5.25
N LEU A 17 0.44 -36.73 5.28
CA LEU A 17 1.37 -36.85 6.39
C LEU A 17 2.26 -35.60 6.51
N ILE A 18 2.73 -35.06 5.38
CA ILE A 18 3.51 -33.81 5.34
C ILE A 18 2.66 -32.65 5.84
N LYS A 19 1.42 -32.51 5.34
CA LYS A 19 0.48 -31.45 5.72
C LYS A 19 0.16 -31.52 7.23
N SER A 20 -0.14 -32.71 7.75
CA SER A 20 -0.37 -32.92 9.20
C SER A 20 0.83 -32.50 10.04
N MET A 21 2.04 -32.95 9.67
CA MET A 21 3.25 -32.60 10.41
C MET A 21 3.55 -31.09 10.35
N ALA A 22 3.34 -30.46 9.19
CA ALA A 22 3.51 -29.03 9.03
C ALA A 22 2.50 -28.22 9.88
N GLN A 23 1.25 -28.67 9.97
CA GLN A 23 0.23 -28.10 10.87
C GLN A 23 0.62 -28.26 12.34
N GLU A 24 1.10 -29.44 12.76
CA GLU A 24 1.60 -29.67 14.13
C GLU A 24 2.80 -28.77 14.49
N ILE A 25 3.61 -28.39 13.49
CA ILE A 25 4.71 -27.44 13.65
C ILE A 25 4.21 -25.99 13.73
N GLY A 26 3.01 -25.74 13.19
CA GLY A 26 2.25 -24.50 13.31
C GLY A 26 2.03 -23.73 12.01
N PHE A 27 2.27 -24.34 10.84
CA PHE A 27 1.90 -23.72 9.55
C PHE A 27 0.39 -23.85 9.31
N ASP A 28 -0.22 -22.81 8.75
CA ASP A 28 -1.67 -22.73 8.58
C ASP A 28 -2.12 -23.14 7.18
N ALA A 29 -1.29 -22.87 6.16
CA ALA A 29 -1.55 -23.25 4.77
C ALA A 29 -0.37 -24.06 4.22
N ILE A 30 -0.64 -25.23 3.65
CA ILE A 30 0.40 -26.16 3.20
C ILE A 30 0.02 -26.77 1.87
N HIS A 31 0.84 -26.48 0.87
CA HIS A 31 0.62 -26.92 -0.50
C HIS A 31 1.91 -27.46 -1.10
N ILE A 32 1.78 -28.34 -2.09
CA ILE A 32 2.90 -28.99 -2.75
C ILE A 32 2.80 -28.72 -4.25
N VAL A 33 3.94 -28.44 -4.87
CA VAL A 33 4.04 -28.31 -6.33
C VAL A 33 5.30 -29.01 -6.82
N ARG A 34 5.19 -29.77 -7.89
CA ARG A 34 6.36 -30.30 -8.60
C ARG A 34 7.06 -29.15 -9.30
N VAL A 35 8.38 -29.21 -9.35
CA VAL A 35 9.16 -28.13 -9.94
C VAL A 35 8.81 -27.92 -11.43
N GLU A 36 8.49 -29.00 -12.15
CA GLU A 36 8.06 -28.94 -13.56
C GLU A 36 6.71 -28.25 -13.80
N ASP A 37 5.86 -28.15 -12.77
CA ASP A 37 4.56 -27.49 -12.86
C ASP A 37 4.66 -25.96 -12.59
N VAL A 38 5.84 -25.47 -12.19
CA VAL A 38 6.06 -24.05 -11.91
C VAL A 38 6.43 -23.31 -13.21
N PRO A 39 5.68 -22.27 -13.62
CA PRO A 39 6.01 -21.53 -14.83
C PRO A 39 7.31 -20.74 -14.69
N ASP A 40 8.11 -20.70 -15.76
CA ASP A 40 9.26 -19.78 -15.85
C ASP A 40 8.77 -18.31 -15.83
N ARG A 41 9.47 -17.48 -15.07
CA ARG A 41 9.17 -16.06 -14.85
C ARG A 41 10.29 -15.13 -15.28
N THR A 42 11.36 -15.65 -15.86
CA THR A 42 12.55 -14.90 -16.29
C THR A 42 12.17 -13.70 -17.15
N ASP A 43 11.37 -13.89 -18.20
CA ASP A 43 10.97 -12.81 -19.11
C ASP A 43 10.16 -11.70 -18.39
N LYS A 44 9.25 -12.09 -17.48
CA LYS A 44 8.46 -11.13 -16.70
C LYS A 44 9.36 -10.31 -15.77
N LEU A 45 10.30 -10.98 -15.10
CA LEU A 45 11.26 -10.33 -14.23
C LEU A 45 12.19 -9.40 -15.03
N GLN A 46 12.72 -9.84 -16.17
CA GLN A 46 13.53 -9.02 -17.06
C GLN A 46 12.78 -7.79 -17.59
N SER A 47 11.49 -7.94 -17.95
CA SER A 47 10.66 -6.80 -18.36
C SER A 47 10.49 -5.78 -17.23
N TRP A 48 10.27 -6.25 -16.00
CA TRP A 48 10.18 -5.39 -14.82
C TRP A 48 11.52 -4.68 -14.49
N LEU A 49 12.64 -5.39 -14.64
CA LEU A 49 13.99 -4.84 -14.50
C LEU A 49 14.29 -3.79 -15.58
N GLY A 50 13.96 -4.07 -16.83
CA GLY A 50 14.18 -3.18 -17.98
C GLY A 50 13.41 -1.86 -17.88
N LYS A 51 12.28 -1.84 -17.16
CA LYS A 51 11.52 -0.62 -16.81
C LYS A 51 12.11 0.15 -15.63
N GLY A 52 13.19 -0.35 -15.01
CA GLY A 52 13.80 0.22 -13.81
C GLY A 52 12.91 0.16 -12.57
N HIS A 53 11.87 -0.68 -12.57
CA HIS A 53 10.87 -0.71 -11.49
C HIS A 53 11.42 -1.27 -10.16
N HIS A 54 12.63 -1.83 -10.16
CA HIS A 54 13.34 -2.29 -8.96
C HIS A 54 13.98 -1.17 -8.14
N GLY A 55 14.09 0.04 -8.70
CA GLY A 55 14.78 1.15 -8.03
C GLY A 55 16.22 0.79 -7.70
N VAL A 56 16.61 0.92 -6.43
CA VAL A 56 17.99 0.67 -5.96
C VAL A 56 18.22 -0.76 -5.46
N MET A 57 17.27 -1.68 -5.68
CA MET A 57 17.41 -3.09 -5.30
C MET A 57 18.28 -3.85 -6.33
N GLU A 58 19.57 -3.53 -6.41
CA GLU A 58 20.52 -4.10 -7.38
C GLU A 58 20.55 -5.64 -7.34
N TRP A 59 20.39 -6.22 -6.15
CA TRP A 59 20.29 -7.67 -5.96
C TRP A 59 19.16 -8.32 -6.78
N MET A 60 18.11 -7.58 -7.20
CA MET A 60 17.08 -8.11 -8.11
C MET A 60 17.65 -8.40 -9.49
N ALA A 61 18.55 -7.55 -9.99
CA ALA A 61 19.20 -7.73 -11.28
C ALA A 61 20.27 -8.83 -11.21
N GLU A 62 21.07 -8.85 -10.15
CA GLU A 62 22.17 -9.83 -9.95
C GLU A 62 21.68 -11.28 -9.78
N THR A 63 20.41 -11.47 -9.44
CA THR A 63 19.86 -12.80 -9.12
C THR A 63 18.75 -13.24 -10.08
N VAL A 64 18.62 -12.60 -11.24
CA VAL A 64 17.56 -12.85 -12.22
C VAL A 64 17.45 -14.33 -12.63
N GLU A 65 18.58 -14.96 -12.96
CA GLU A 65 18.60 -16.37 -13.40
C GLU A 65 18.09 -17.31 -12.30
N ARG A 66 18.57 -17.12 -11.06
CA ARG A 66 18.15 -17.93 -9.91
C ARG A 66 16.69 -17.71 -9.53
N ARG A 67 16.15 -16.51 -9.75
CA ARG A 67 14.75 -16.16 -9.47
C ARG A 67 13.80 -16.70 -10.52
N GLY A 68 14.24 -16.85 -11.76
CA GLY A 68 13.40 -17.19 -12.90
C GLY A 68 12.59 -18.47 -12.71
N HIS A 69 13.23 -19.50 -12.14
CA HIS A 69 12.62 -20.82 -11.98
C HIS A 69 13.24 -21.62 -10.81
N PRO A 70 12.47 -22.46 -10.07
CA PRO A 70 13.01 -23.28 -8.98
C PRO A 70 14.21 -24.16 -9.36
N ASN A 71 14.23 -24.76 -10.56
CA ASN A 71 15.38 -25.54 -11.06
C ASN A 71 16.67 -24.71 -11.21
N ALA A 72 16.57 -23.41 -11.50
CA ALA A 72 17.76 -22.56 -11.60
C ALA A 72 18.40 -22.30 -10.23
N LEU A 73 17.61 -22.40 -9.15
CA LEU A 73 18.11 -22.30 -7.78
C LEU A 73 18.69 -23.62 -7.27
N TRP A 74 18.06 -24.75 -7.62
CA TRP A 74 18.53 -26.08 -7.24
C TRP A 74 18.08 -27.14 -8.26
N PRO A 75 18.98 -27.59 -9.16
CA PRO A 75 18.63 -28.50 -10.26
C PRO A 75 18.10 -29.87 -9.84
N GLU A 76 18.49 -30.36 -8.65
CA GLU A 76 18.06 -31.66 -8.13
C GLU A 76 16.67 -31.62 -7.48
N ALA A 77 16.09 -30.43 -7.27
CA ALA A 77 14.76 -30.31 -6.69
C ALA A 77 13.70 -30.94 -7.60
N ARG A 78 12.86 -31.81 -7.03
CA ARG A 78 11.73 -32.46 -7.72
C ARG A 78 10.40 -31.83 -7.33
N SER A 79 10.26 -31.46 -6.06
CA SER A 79 9.05 -30.83 -5.53
C SER A 79 9.39 -29.72 -4.55
N VAL A 80 8.42 -28.83 -4.35
CA VAL A 80 8.48 -27.74 -3.38
C VAL A 80 7.24 -27.80 -2.49
N ILE A 81 7.47 -27.88 -1.19
CA ILE A 81 6.43 -27.73 -0.16
C ILE A 81 6.36 -26.24 0.17
N VAL A 82 5.27 -25.59 -0.23
CA VAL A 82 5.00 -24.17 0.04
C VAL A 82 4.13 -24.04 1.27
N LEU A 83 4.55 -23.16 2.19
CA LEU A 83 4.01 -23.04 3.52
C LEU A 83 3.59 -21.60 3.77
N GLY A 84 2.40 -21.42 4.32
CA GLY A 84 1.85 -20.16 4.77
C GLY A 84 1.66 -20.19 6.28
N GLN A 85 2.03 -19.11 6.96
CA GLN A 85 1.66 -18.89 8.35
C GLN A 85 0.88 -17.58 8.49
N ASN A 86 -0.29 -17.65 9.11
CA ASN A 86 -1.20 -16.54 9.32
C ASN A 86 -0.59 -15.50 10.26
N TYR A 87 -0.61 -14.23 9.85
CA TYR A 87 -0.26 -13.08 10.68
C TYR A 87 -1.36 -12.02 10.72
N GLY A 88 -2.61 -12.42 10.42
CA GLY A 88 -3.77 -11.54 10.34
C GLY A 88 -3.92 -10.65 11.59
N PRO A 89 -4.06 -9.32 11.41
CA PRO A 89 -4.26 -8.41 12.52
C PRO A 89 -5.64 -8.61 13.16
N ASP A 90 -5.81 -8.11 14.38
CA ASP A 90 -7.06 -8.15 15.11
C ASP A 90 -7.93 -6.90 14.97
N SER A 91 -7.43 -5.91 14.24
CA SER A 91 -8.04 -4.61 13.97
C SER A 91 -7.69 -4.18 12.56
N ASP A 92 -8.44 -3.23 12.00
CA ASP A 92 -8.14 -2.67 10.69
C ASP A 92 -6.83 -1.84 10.78
N PRO A 93 -5.76 -2.23 10.07
CA PRO A 93 -4.49 -1.52 10.14
C PRO A 93 -4.55 -0.09 9.57
N LEU A 94 -5.65 0.30 8.92
CA LEU A 94 -5.88 1.65 8.42
C LEU A 94 -6.42 2.62 9.48
N GLU A 95 -6.90 2.15 10.64
CA GLU A 95 -7.47 3.01 11.68
C GLU A 95 -6.48 4.08 12.18
N VAL A 96 -5.20 3.71 12.34
CA VAL A 96 -4.12 4.61 12.76
C VAL A 96 -3.90 5.80 11.82
N LEU A 97 -4.35 5.71 10.56
CA LEU A 97 -4.23 6.81 9.60
C LEU A 97 -5.11 8.01 9.96
N ASN A 98 -6.10 7.82 10.84
CA ASN A 98 -6.95 8.89 11.37
C ASN A 98 -6.31 9.62 12.57
N HIS A 99 -5.12 9.18 13.02
CA HIS A 99 -4.39 9.75 14.15
C HIS A 99 -3.08 10.39 13.64
N PRO A 100 -3.11 11.68 13.24
CA PRO A 100 -2.00 12.33 12.54
C PRO A 100 -0.72 12.47 13.38
N ASP A 101 -0.83 12.40 14.71
CA ASP A 101 0.27 12.43 15.69
C ASP A 101 0.83 11.04 16.03
N HIS A 102 0.20 9.97 15.54
CA HIS A 102 0.61 8.58 15.73
C HIS A 102 1.27 8.02 14.47
N ALA A 103 2.21 7.10 14.63
CA ALA A 103 2.93 6.48 13.53
C ALA A 103 2.25 5.18 13.07
N ALA A 104 2.06 5.04 11.76
CA ALA A 104 1.62 3.80 11.15
C ALA A 104 2.82 2.91 10.80
N ILE A 105 2.85 1.72 11.41
CA ILE A 105 3.82 0.64 11.13
C ILE A 105 3.04 -0.53 10.54
N SER A 106 3.54 -1.10 9.44
CA SER A 106 2.92 -2.25 8.79
C SER A 106 2.82 -3.45 9.74
N VAL A 107 1.70 -4.18 9.67
CA VAL A 107 1.33 -5.26 10.60
C VAL A 107 2.47 -6.26 10.79
N TYR A 108 3.15 -6.65 9.71
CA TYR A 108 4.22 -7.66 9.76
C TYR A 108 5.42 -7.25 10.62
N ALA A 109 5.60 -5.94 10.88
CA ALA A 109 6.75 -5.37 11.58
C ALA A 109 6.46 -4.97 13.03
N ARG A 110 5.25 -5.22 13.54
CA ARG A 110 4.82 -4.81 14.89
C ARG A 110 5.31 -5.75 16.00
N ASN A 111 6.08 -6.78 15.69
CA ASN A 111 6.73 -7.61 16.71
C ASN A 111 8.16 -8.04 16.30
N ARG A 112 8.61 -9.21 16.76
CA ARG A 112 9.90 -9.79 16.43
C ARG A 112 9.92 -10.15 14.95
N ASP A 113 11.11 -10.22 14.39
CA ASP A 113 11.28 -10.56 12.99
C ASP A 113 10.74 -11.97 12.69
N TYR A 114 9.77 -12.05 11.78
CA TYR A 114 9.09 -13.30 11.41
C TYR A 114 10.06 -14.33 10.83
N HIS A 115 11.16 -13.88 10.20
CA HIS A 115 12.18 -14.74 9.61
C HIS A 115 12.72 -15.78 10.61
N ASP A 116 12.94 -15.39 11.87
CA ASP A 116 13.49 -16.28 12.88
C ASP A 116 12.54 -17.44 13.19
N LEU A 117 11.24 -17.14 13.36
CA LEU A 117 10.23 -18.15 13.66
C LEU A 117 9.96 -19.05 12.46
N ILE A 118 9.71 -18.46 11.29
CA ILE A 118 9.43 -19.22 10.06
C ILE A 118 10.61 -20.12 9.72
N LYS A 119 11.85 -19.62 9.75
CA LYS A 119 13.04 -20.41 9.45
C LYS A 119 13.25 -21.55 10.45
N LYS A 120 12.97 -21.35 11.74
CA LYS A 120 13.03 -22.41 12.75
C LYS A 120 12.03 -23.53 12.45
N ARG A 121 10.79 -23.17 12.09
CA ARG A 121 9.72 -24.12 11.73
C ARG A 121 10.03 -24.86 10.44
N LEU A 122 10.50 -24.16 9.41
CA LEU A 122 10.96 -24.76 8.16
C LEU A 122 12.06 -25.80 8.42
N LYS A 123 13.08 -25.46 9.22
CA LYS A 123 14.16 -26.41 9.58
C LYS A 123 13.66 -27.63 10.34
N ARG A 124 12.64 -27.48 11.20
CA ARG A 124 12.04 -28.59 11.93
C ARG A 124 11.32 -29.56 10.98
N LEU A 125 10.51 -29.03 10.06
CA LEU A 125 9.81 -29.83 9.06
C LEU A 125 10.80 -30.50 8.10
N ALA A 126 11.82 -29.76 7.64
CA ALA A 126 12.86 -30.28 6.78
C ALA A 126 13.64 -31.43 7.43
N ARG A 127 14.02 -31.30 8.71
CA ARG A 127 14.68 -32.38 9.46
C ARG A 127 13.79 -33.62 9.56
N TRP A 128 12.52 -33.42 9.89
CA TRP A 128 11.56 -34.52 9.94
C TRP A 128 11.46 -35.23 8.56
N LEU A 129 11.40 -34.47 7.46
CA LEU A 129 11.33 -35.01 6.11
C LEU A 129 12.56 -35.87 5.77
N VAL A 130 13.76 -35.35 6.05
CA VAL A 130 15.03 -36.08 5.91
C VAL A 130 15.01 -37.37 6.72
N GLU A 131 14.53 -37.32 7.96
CA GLU A 131 14.42 -38.51 8.81
C GLU A 131 13.42 -39.52 8.23
N GLN A 132 12.30 -39.10 7.66
CA GLN A 132 11.27 -40.00 7.12
C GLN A 132 11.74 -40.76 5.87
N CYS A 133 12.39 -40.07 4.92
CA CYS A 133 12.63 -40.62 3.58
C CYS A 133 14.06 -40.48 3.07
N GLY A 134 14.98 -39.90 3.85
CA GLY A 134 16.38 -39.74 3.44
C GLY A 134 16.60 -38.71 2.32
N ALA A 135 15.61 -37.85 2.06
CA ALA A 135 15.70 -36.86 1.00
C ALA A 135 16.63 -35.69 1.34
N ASP A 136 17.15 -35.05 0.29
CA ASP A 136 17.82 -33.77 0.42
C ASP A 136 16.78 -32.64 0.44
N VAL A 137 17.09 -31.58 1.17
CA VAL A 137 16.17 -30.45 1.38
C VAL A 137 16.90 -29.11 1.42
N LYS A 138 16.26 -28.06 0.88
CA LYS A 138 16.68 -26.66 1.07
C LYS A 138 15.48 -25.84 1.52
N VAL A 139 15.68 -24.97 2.51
CA VAL A 139 14.60 -24.15 3.09
C VAL A 139 14.82 -22.67 2.80
N PHE A 140 13.75 -21.97 2.44
CA PHE A 140 13.79 -20.55 2.07
C PHE A 140 12.64 -19.75 2.69
N VAL A 141 12.97 -18.51 3.03
CA VAL A 141 12.03 -17.47 3.49
C VAL A 141 12.65 -16.11 3.13
N ASP A 142 12.01 -15.40 2.19
CA ASP A 142 12.18 -13.98 1.79
C ASP A 142 13.58 -13.54 1.31
N THR A 143 14.60 -13.83 2.10
CA THR A 143 16.00 -13.47 1.92
C THR A 143 16.70 -14.20 0.76
N ALA A 144 16.08 -15.25 0.19
CA ALA A 144 16.66 -16.02 -0.89
C ALA A 144 16.15 -15.54 -2.25
N PRO A 145 16.85 -15.86 -3.36
CA PRO A 145 16.36 -15.57 -4.70
C PRO A 145 15.25 -16.51 -5.16
N VAL A 146 14.22 -16.68 -4.33
CA VAL A 146 12.97 -17.36 -4.64
C VAL A 146 11.93 -16.27 -4.96
N MET A 147 10.96 -16.59 -5.81
CA MET A 147 9.75 -15.77 -5.96
C MET A 147 8.59 -16.47 -5.29
N GLU A 148 8.48 -16.31 -3.97
CA GLU A 148 7.56 -17.06 -3.12
C GLU A 148 6.10 -16.85 -3.53
N LYS A 149 5.72 -15.64 -3.95
CA LYS A 149 4.33 -15.33 -4.31
C LYS A 149 3.87 -16.07 -5.57
N PRO A 150 4.59 -16.01 -6.72
CA PRO A 150 4.30 -16.88 -7.87
C PRO A 150 4.37 -18.38 -7.56
N LEU A 151 5.32 -18.81 -6.73
CA LEU A 151 5.48 -20.21 -6.34
C LEU A 151 4.26 -20.70 -5.52
N ALA A 152 3.82 -19.91 -4.53
CA ALA A 152 2.63 -20.19 -3.74
C ALA A 152 1.36 -20.23 -4.58
N ALA A 153 1.26 -19.36 -5.60
CA ALA A 153 0.14 -19.41 -6.54
C ALA A 153 0.14 -20.70 -7.38
N SER A 154 1.32 -21.14 -7.83
CA SER A 154 1.47 -22.38 -8.61
C SER A 154 1.14 -23.62 -7.79
N ALA A 155 1.41 -23.60 -6.48
CA ALA A 155 1.05 -24.68 -5.56
C ALA A 155 -0.43 -24.67 -5.13
N GLY A 156 -1.20 -23.64 -5.49
CA GLY A 156 -2.60 -23.53 -5.09
C GLY A 156 -2.83 -23.01 -3.68
N LEU A 157 -1.82 -22.42 -3.03
CA LEU A 157 -1.98 -21.77 -1.72
C LEU A 157 -2.85 -20.50 -1.81
N GLY A 158 -2.93 -19.90 -3.01
CA GLY A 158 -3.72 -18.72 -3.29
C GLY A 158 -3.47 -18.24 -4.72
N TRP A 159 -3.80 -16.99 -5.02
CA TRP A 159 -3.49 -16.34 -6.29
C TRP A 159 -2.72 -15.04 -6.06
N GLN A 160 -1.97 -14.57 -7.05
CA GLN A 160 -1.35 -13.25 -6.98
C GLN A 160 -2.40 -12.19 -7.30
N GLY A 161 -2.80 -11.39 -6.32
CA GLY A 161 -3.78 -10.32 -6.51
C GLY A 161 -3.25 -9.20 -7.40
N ARG A 162 -4.14 -8.29 -7.84
CA ARG A 162 -3.76 -7.14 -8.69
C ARG A 162 -2.72 -6.21 -8.05
N HIS A 163 -2.61 -6.21 -6.72
CA HIS A 163 -1.56 -5.52 -5.96
C HIS A 163 -0.25 -6.32 -5.84
N THR A 164 -0.09 -7.42 -6.57
CA THR A 164 1.11 -8.28 -6.65
C THR A 164 1.46 -9.12 -5.42
N ASN A 165 0.67 -9.05 -4.33
CA ASN A 165 0.82 -9.96 -3.18
C ASN A 165 -0.06 -11.20 -3.33
N LEU A 166 0.28 -12.26 -2.59
CA LEU A 166 -0.56 -13.45 -2.53
C LEU A 166 -1.85 -13.13 -1.77
N VAL A 167 -2.96 -13.64 -2.28
CA VAL A 167 -4.28 -13.64 -1.64
C VAL A 167 -4.77 -15.07 -1.58
N SER A 168 -5.31 -15.49 -0.45
CA SER A 168 -5.86 -16.82 -0.22
C SER A 168 -7.34 -16.71 0.17
N ARG A 169 -8.08 -17.81 0.01
CA ARG A 169 -9.51 -17.84 0.39
C ARG A 169 -9.70 -17.85 1.90
N GLU A 170 -8.79 -18.50 2.63
CA GLU A 170 -8.90 -18.72 4.09
C GLU A 170 -8.26 -17.63 4.93
N PHE A 171 -7.15 -17.03 4.47
CA PHE A 171 -6.37 -16.07 5.26
C PHE A 171 -6.30 -14.69 4.61
N GLY A 172 -7.02 -14.47 3.51
CA GLY A 172 -6.91 -13.25 2.72
C GLY A 172 -5.46 -13.02 2.31
N SER A 173 -4.95 -11.80 2.54
CA SER A 173 -3.59 -11.42 2.18
C SER A 173 -2.55 -11.60 3.31
N TRP A 174 -2.96 -12.15 4.46
CA TRP A 174 -2.18 -12.13 5.70
C TRP A 174 -1.40 -13.43 5.96
N LEU A 175 -0.53 -13.80 5.02
CA LEU A 175 0.32 -14.98 5.11
C LEU A 175 1.80 -14.64 4.96
N PHE A 176 2.62 -15.07 5.93
CA PHE A 176 4.05 -15.21 5.73
C PHE A 176 4.31 -16.46 4.92
N LEU A 177 5.21 -16.37 3.94
CA LEU A 177 5.51 -17.49 3.04
C LEU A 177 6.87 -18.10 3.38
N GLY A 178 6.92 -19.43 3.33
CA GLY A 178 8.13 -20.22 3.39
C GLY A 178 8.07 -21.34 2.36
N SER A 179 9.22 -21.88 1.99
CA SER A 179 9.29 -23.02 1.08
C SER A 179 10.37 -24.02 1.48
N ILE A 180 10.09 -25.29 1.25
CA ILE A 180 11.04 -26.39 1.36
C ILE A 180 11.13 -27.06 0.00
N TYR A 181 12.28 -26.93 -0.63
CA TYR A 181 12.60 -27.66 -1.85
C TYR A 181 13.11 -29.04 -1.43
N THR A 182 12.77 -30.07 -2.20
CA THR A 182 13.19 -31.44 -1.91
C THR A 182 13.45 -32.25 -3.16
N THR A 183 14.34 -33.25 -3.07
CA THR A 183 14.57 -34.26 -4.12
C THR A 183 13.46 -35.30 -4.21
N VAL A 184 12.49 -35.31 -3.29
CA VAL A 184 11.33 -36.21 -3.35
C VAL A 184 10.36 -35.77 -4.43
N GLU A 185 9.91 -36.73 -5.24
CA GLU A 185 8.76 -36.56 -6.13
C GLU A 185 7.46 -36.68 -5.31
N LEU A 186 6.73 -35.57 -5.22
CA LEU A 186 5.46 -35.46 -4.52
C LEU A 186 4.41 -34.97 -5.52
N PRO A 187 3.16 -35.45 -5.45
CA PRO A 187 2.11 -34.96 -6.35
C PRO A 187 1.81 -33.49 -6.08
N SER A 188 1.58 -32.72 -7.14
CA SER A 188 1.16 -31.33 -7.05
C SER A 188 -0.29 -31.23 -6.55
N ASP A 189 -0.52 -30.24 -5.71
CA ASP A 189 -1.85 -29.68 -5.50
C ASP A 189 -2.26 -28.87 -6.74
N PRO A 190 -3.57 -28.78 -7.07
CA PRO A 190 -4.02 -27.98 -8.19
C PRO A 190 -3.77 -26.48 -7.94
N PRO A 191 -3.31 -25.70 -8.94
CA PRO A 191 -3.17 -24.26 -8.78
C PRO A 191 -4.53 -23.60 -8.53
N GLU A 192 -4.52 -22.54 -7.74
CA GLU A 192 -5.73 -21.77 -7.43
C GLU A 192 -6.00 -20.75 -8.55
N VAL A 193 -7.27 -20.44 -8.77
CA VAL A 193 -7.69 -19.48 -9.80
C VAL A 193 -7.67 -18.05 -9.27
N ASP A 194 -7.53 -17.09 -10.18
CA ASP A 194 -7.61 -15.67 -9.81
C ASP A 194 -9.05 -15.28 -9.45
N HIS A 195 -9.25 -14.72 -8.26
CA HIS A 195 -10.56 -14.28 -7.77
C HIS A 195 -10.71 -12.74 -7.65
N CYS A 196 -9.83 -11.96 -8.29
CA CYS A 196 -9.93 -10.50 -8.30
C CYS A 196 -11.10 -9.99 -9.15
N GLY A 197 -11.51 -10.71 -10.20
CA GLY A 197 -12.58 -10.27 -11.10
C GLY A 197 -12.32 -8.86 -11.65
N SER A 198 -13.33 -7.98 -11.64
CA SER A 198 -13.22 -6.57 -12.03
C SER A 198 -12.76 -5.62 -10.90
N CYS A 199 -12.46 -6.14 -9.71
CA CYS A 199 -12.09 -5.32 -8.56
C CYS A 199 -10.78 -4.55 -8.81
N HIS A 200 -10.73 -3.30 -8.37
CA HIS A 200 -9.57 -2.42 -8.47
C HIS A 200 -9.30 -1.64 -7.17
N ALA A 201 -9.91 -2.03 -6.05
CA ALA A 201 -9.82 -1.33 -4.76
C ALA A 201 -8.37 -1.09 -4.29
N CYS A 202 -7.49 -2.08 -4.46
CA CYS A 202 -6.08 -1.98 -4.07
C CYS A 202 -5.25 -1.04 -4.96
N LEU A 203 -5.68 -0.83 -6.21
CA LEU A 203 -5.09 0.14 -7.13
C LEU A 203 -5.56 1.55 -6.77
N ASP A 204 -6.86 1.70 -6.49
CA ASP A 204 -7.49 2.98 -6.18
C ASP A 204 -7.01 3.57 -4.86
N ILE A 205 -6.86 2.73 -3.82
CA ILE A 205 -6.42 3.18 -2.49
C ILE A 205 -4.95 3.61 -2.48
N CYS A 206 -4.13 3.12 -3.41
CA CYS A 206 -2.68 3.28 -3.37
C CYS A 206 -2.28 4.76 -3.43
N PRO A 207 -1.76 5.37 -2.34
CA PRO A 207 -1.63 6.83 -2.27
C PRO A 207 -0.66 7.40 -3.31
N THR A 208 0.34 6.61 -3.70
CA THR A 208 1.40 6.98 -4.62
C THR A 208 1.19 6.43 -6.03
N LYS A 209 0.09 5.71 -6.28
CA LYS A 209 -0.19 5.02 -7.56
C LYS A 209 0.99 4.14 -7.98
N ALA A 210 1.41 3.26 -7.09
CA ALA A 210 2.55 2.36 -7.30
C ALA A 210 2.23 1.20 -8.25
N PHE A 211 0.98 1.06 -8.69
CA PHE A 211 0.56 0.04 -9.64
C PHE A 211 0.25 0.68 -11.00
N PRO A 212 1.18 0.66 -11.97
CA PRO A 212 0.95 1.24 -13.30
C PRO A 212 -0.17 0.52 -14.05
N ALA A 213 -0.37 -0.77 -13.75
CA ALA A 213 -1.41 -1.63 -14.28
C ALA A 213 -1.69 -2.75 -13.27
N PRO A 214 -2.83 -3.46 -13.36
CA PRO A 214 -3.06 -4.67 -12.58
C PRO A 214 -1.91 -5.67 -12.69
N TYR A 215 -1.52 -6.27 -11.57
CA TYR A 215 -0.43 -7.26 -11.47
C TYR A 215 0.96 -6.71 -11.81
N GLN A 216 1.11 -5.38 -11.84
CA GLN A 216 2.39 -4.71 -12.07
C GLN A 216 2.62 -3.68 -10.96
N ILE A 217 3.84 -3.65 -10.43
CA ILE A 217 4.24 -2.69 -9.40
C ILE A 217 5.48 -1.92 -9.88
N ASP A 218 5.49 -0.61 -9.71
CA ASP A 218 6.71 0.20 -9.74
C ASP A 218 7.17 0.39 -8.30
N ALA A 219 8.19 -0.37 -7.87
CA ALA A 219 8.61 -0.34 -6.47
C ALA A 219 9.10 1.06 -6.06
N ARG A 220 9.65 1.84 -6.98
CA ARG A 220 10.13 3.21 -6.72
C ARG A 220 9.04 4.13 -6.18
N ARG A 221 7.77 3.82 -6.47
CA ARG A 221 6.60 4.57 -6.01
C ARG A 221 5.96 3.93 -4.77
N CYS A 222 6.25 2.68 -4.46
CA CYS A 222 5.63 1.97 -3.35
C CYS A 222 6.11 2.52 -2.00
N ILE A 223 5.18 2.90 -1.10
CA ILE A 223 5.51 3.40 0.24
C ILE A 223 6.34 2.39 1.03
N SER A 224 6.06 1.09 0.87
CA SER A 224 6.84 0.03 1.52
C SER A 224 8.32 0.08 1.08
N TYR A 225 8.58 0.17 -0.24
CA TYR A 225 9.94 0.35 -0.74
C TYR A 225 10.57 1.68 -0.26
N LEU A 226 9.84 2.80 -0.33
CA LEU A 226 10.35 4.12 0.03
C LEU A 226 10.78 4.19 1.50
N THR A 227 10.00 3.57 2.39
CA THR A 227 10.25 3.59 3.84
C THR A 227 11.29 2.57 4.28
N ILE A 228 11.54 1.52 3.48
CA ILE A 228 12.37 0.38 3.88
C ILE A 228 13.65 0.26 3.06
N GLU A 229 13.53 0.14 1.74
CA GLU A 229 14.65 -0.18 0.85
C GLU A 229 15.36 1.08 0.33
N TYR A 230 14.62 2.17 0.13
CA TYR A 230 15.18 3.39 -0.42
C TYR A 230 16.03 4.14 0.62
N LYS A 231 17.31 4.32 0.32
CA LYS A 231 18.30 4.91 1.23
C LYS A 231 18.37 6.44 1.17
N GLY A 232 18.01 7.04 0.04
CA GLY A 232 18.18 8.48 -0.23
C GLY A 232 17.02 9.35 0.25
N HIS A 233 17.02 10.61 -0.20
CA HIS A 233 15.97 11.59 0.07
C HIS A 233 14.69 11.23 -0.70
N ILE A 234 13.60 10.93 0.02
CA ILE A 234 12.33 10.56 -0.62
C ILE A 234 11.86 11.72 -1.52
N PRO A 235 11.55 11.46 -2.81
CA PRO A 235 11.11 12.50 -3.73
C PRO A 235 9.88 13.27 -3.23
N ASP A 236 9.85 14.59 -3.47
CA ASP A 236 8.81 15.52 -2.98
C ASP A 236 7.38 15.03 -3.28
N GLU A 237 7.16 14.45 -4.46
CA GLU A 237 5.84 13.95 -4.89
C GLU A 237 5.28 12.84 -3.98
N PHE A 238 6.12 12.13 -3.23
CA PHE A 238 5.71 11.02 -2.36
C PHE A 238 5.63 11.41 -0.88
N ARG A 239 6.24 12.53 -0.47
CA ARG A 239 6.30 12.91 0.96
C ARG A 239 4.90 13.14 1.54
N ILE A 240 4.02 13.84 0.83
CA ILE A 240 2.63 14.05 1.29
C ILE A 240 1.81 12.74 1.24
N PRO A 241 1.76 11.98 0.13
CA PRO A 241 0.99 10.74 0.07
C PRO A 241 1.40 9.64 1.06
N ILE A 242 2.64 9.67 1.59
CA ILE A 242 3.07 8.74 2.64
C ILE A 242 2.18 8.85 3.89
N GLY A 243 1.66 10.05 4.21
CA GLY A 243 0.89 10.29 5.43
C GLY A 243 1.75 10.03 6.67
N ASN A 244 1.22 9.27 7.61
CA ASN A 244 1.92 8.87 8.85
C ASN A 244 2.55 7.47 8.79
N ARG A 245 2.72 6.87 7.59
CA ARG A 245 3.34 5.54 7.40
C ARG A 245 4.86 5.63 7.49
N ILE A 246 5.43 5.13 8.59
CA ILE A 246 6.87 5.26 8.85
C ILE A 246 7.67 4.00 8.52
N TYR A 247 7.01 2.85 8.37
CA TYR A 247 7.65 1.58 8.02
C TYR A 247 6.66 0.61 7.38
N GLY A 248 6.82 0.34 6.08
CA GLY A 248 5.89 -0.47 5.32
C GLY A 248 4.58 0.26 4.99
N CYS A 249 3.68 -0.43 4.29
CA CYS A 249 2.36 0.08 3.94
C CYS A 249 1.41 -1.09 3.69
N ASP A 250 0.26 -1.09 4.36
CA ASP A 250 -0.72 -2.17 4.29
C ASP A 250 -1.96 -1.81 3.47
N ASP A 251 -2.09 -0.59 2.96
CA ASP A 251 -3.27 -0.08 2.26
C ASP A 251 -3.83 -1.05 1.21
N CYS A 252 -2.96 -1.51 0.31
CA CYS A 252 -3.34 -2.40 -0.78
C CYS A 252 -3.75 -3.80 -0.30
N LEU A 253 -3.25 -4.21 0.88
CA LEU A 253 -3.65 -5.45 1.54
C LEU A 253 -4.98 -5.24 2.24
N ALA A 254 -5.05 -4.27 3.17
CA ALA A 254 -6.18 -4.01 4.05
C ALA A 254 -7.50 -3.79 3.29
N VAL A 255 -7.47 -3.04 2.18
CA VAL A 255 -8.67 -2.76 1.36
C VAL A 255 -9.15 -3.97 0.56
N CYS A 256 -8.36 -5.05 0.47
CA CYS A 256 -8.70 -6.21 -0.34
C CYS A 256 -9.98 -6.88 0.21
N PRO A 257 -11.07 -7.00 -0.60
CA PRO A 257 -12.33 -7.57 -0.14
C PRO A 257 -12.24 -9.02 0.34
N TRP A 258 -11.18 -9.73 -0.04
CA TRP A 258 -10.92 -11.11 0.43
C TRP A 258 -10.49 -11.18 1.89
N ASN A 259 -10.01 -10.07 2.48
CA ASN A 259 -9.69 -10.04 3.91
C ASN A 259 -10.92 -10.16 4.82
N LYS A 260 -12.15 -10.02 4.29
CA LYS A 260 -13.35 -10.33 5.07
C LYS A 260 -13.43 -11.80 5.50
N PHE A 261 -12.67 -12.68 4.83
CA PHE A 261 -12.54 -14.09 5.18
C PHE A 261 -11.27 -14.37 6.00
N ALA A 262 -10.39 -13.38 6.15
CA ALA A 262 -9.17 -13.57 6.92
C ALA A 262 -9.48 -13.68 8.41
N SER A 263 -8.64 -14.44 9.11
CA SER A 263 -8.75 -14.66 10.56
C SER A 263 -7.59 -13.99 11.28
N LYS A 264 -7.86 -13.51 12.51
CA LYS A 264 -6.81 -13.09 13.45
C LYS A 264 -5.81 -14.23 13.64
N THR A 265 -4.52 -13.90 13.76
CA THR A 265 -3.50 -14.91 14.09
C THR A 265 -3.57 -15.38 15.54
N ASP A 266 -3.50 -16.69 15.75
CA ASP A 266 -3.32 -17.32 17.06
C ASP A 266 -1.85 -17.41 17.47
N GLU A 267 -0.90 -17.11 16.57
CA GLU A 267 0.52 -17.08 16.87
C GLU A 267 0.89 -15.84 17.67
N VAL A 268 1.11 -16.03 18.97
CA VAL A 268 1.50 -14.98 19.93
C VAL A 268 2.77 -14.24 19.48
N ALA A 269 3.71 -14.90 18.80
CA ALA A 269 4.91 -14.26 18.30
C ALA A 269 4.64 -13.17 17.24
N PHE A 270 3.45 -13.15 16.63
CA PHE A 270 3.01 -12.15 15.66
C PHE A 270 2.04 -11.11 16.24
N HIS A 271 1.60 -11.27 17.49
CA HIS A 271 0.80 -10.23 18.15
C HIS A 271 1.64 -8.96 18.31
N PRO A 272 1.09 -7.77 18.08
CA PRO A 272 1.87 -6.54 18.14
C PRO A 272 2.39 -6.29 19.57
N ARG A 273 3.63 -5.79 19.68
CA ARG A 273 4.12 -5.21 20.95
C ARG A 273 3.35 -3.93 21.21
N GLU A 274 2.93 -3.70 22.45
CA GLU A 274 2.18 -2.49 22.84
C GLU A 274 2.88 -1.20 22.38
N SER A 275 4.20 -1.13 22.54
CA SER A 275 5.01 0.03 22.10
C SER A 275 5.10 0.23 20.58
N LEU A 276 4.57 -0.70 19.77
CA LEU A 276 4.50 -0.63 18.30
C LEU A 276 3.05 -0.53 17.79
N ILE A 277 2.07 -0.44 18.70
CA ILE A 277 0.67 -0.13 18.37
C ILE A 277 0.53 1.38 18.37
N ALA A 278 0.48 1.96 17.17
CA ALA A 278 0.31 3.41 16.96
C ALA A 278 1.23 4.29 17.86
N PRO A 279 2.56 4.10 17.88
CA PRO A 279 3.44 4.90 18.73
C PRO A 279 3.41 6.39 18.36
N LEU A 280 3.60 7.26 19.35
CA LEU A 280 3.56 8.72 19.17
C LEU A 280 4.78 9.22 18.37
N LEU A 281 4.54 10.05 17.35
CA LEU A 281 5.60 10.59 16.49
C LEU A 281 6.63 11.40 17.27
N LYS A 282 6.19 12.17 18.28
CA LYS A 282 7.05 12.99 19.14
C LYS A 282 8.09 12.18 19.92
N GLU A 283 7.76 10.94 20.28
CA GLU A 283 8.66 10.05 21.01
C GLU A 283 9.69 9.44 20.05
N LEU A 284 9.22 8.96 18.90
CA LEU A 284 10.05 8.28 17.91
C LEU A 284 11.12 9.18 17.28
N VAL A 285 10.79 10.44 16.98
CA VAL A 285 11.75 11.39 16.39
C VAL A 285 12.89 11.76 17.34
N GLY A 286 12.67 11.55 18.65
CA GLY A 286 13.63 11.80 19.71
C GLY A 286 14.79 10.80 19.76
N PHE A 287 14.66 9.62 19.15
CA PHE A 287 15.67 8.56 19.23
C PHE A 287 17.03 8.99 18.67
N ASP A 288 18.07 8.80 19.49
CA ASP A 288 19.45 8.65 19.03
C ASP A 288 19.71 7.21 18.57
N ASP A 289 20.93 6.91 18.11
CA ASP A 289 21.29 5.56 17.62
C ASP A 289 21.19 4.49 18.72
N ALA A 290 21.56 4.80 19.96
CA ALA A 290 21.52 3.83 21.07
C ALA A 290 20.08 3.49 21.47
N ALA A 291 19.21 4.49 21.62
CA ALA A 291 17.80 4.33 21.90
C ALA A 291 17.09 3.58 20.76
N PHE A 292 17.35 3.95 19.50
CA PHE A 292 16.82 3.26 18.33
C PHE A 292 17.18 1.76 18.33
N ARG A 293 18.47 1.44 18.50
CA ARG A 293 18.96 0.05 18.48
C ARG A 293 18.39 -0.78 19.61
N THR A 294 18.20 -0.18 20.78
CA THR A 294 17.62 -0.82 21.96
C THR A 294 16.14 -1.09 21.73
N PHE A 295 15.36 -0.07 21.35
CA PHE A 295 13.92 -0.15 21.15
C PHE A 295 13.53 -1.16 20.05
N PHE A 296 14.23 -1.13 18.92
CA PHE A 296 13.98 -2.05 17.81
C PHE A 296 14.79 -3.34 17.87
N THR A 297 15.31 -3.72 19.05
CA THR A 297 15.96 -5.03 19.22
C THR A 297 15.02 -6.13 18.71
N VAL A 298 15.60 -7.05 17.93
CA VAL A 298 14.93 -8.19 17.25
C VAL A 298 13.72 -7.81 16.38
N SER A 299 13.49 -6.52 16.08
CA SER A 299 12.50 -6.05 15.12
C SER A 299 13.10 -6.00 13.72
N PRO A 300 12.33 -6.29 12.65
CA PRO A 300 12.78 -6.06 11.29
C PRO A 300 13.07 -4.56 11.02
N ILE A 301 12.47 -3.64 11.80
CA ILE A 301 12.69 -2.19 11.67
C ILE A 301 14.17 -1.82 11.92
N LYS A 302 14.87 -2.57 12.76
CA LYS A 302 16.28 -2.30 13.07
C LYS A 302 17.17 -2.26 11.82
N ARG A 303 16.83 -3.00 10.76
CA ARG A 303 17.61 -3.09 9.52
C ARG A 303 17.71 -1.77 8.74
N ILE A 304 16.76 -0.85 8.93
CA ILE A 304 16.81 0.42 8.22
C ILE A 304 17.77 1.42 8.90
N GLY A 305 18.11 1.20 10.17
CA GLY A 305 18.94 2.14 10.94
C GLY A 305 18.20 3.43 11.29
N ARG A 306 18.78 4.17 12.23
CA ARG A 306 18.15 5.35 12.85
C ARG A 306 17.83 6.45 11.83
N ASP A 307 18.74 6.79 10.94
CA ASP A 307 18.57 7.96 10.08
C ASP A 307 17.41 7.80 9.08
N ARG A 308 17.29 6.65 8.43
CA ARG A 308 16.16 6.35 7.54
C ARG A 308 14.85 6.28 8.32
N PHE A 309 14.89 5.78 9.54
CA PHE A 309 13.73 5.76 10.43
C PHE A 309 13.29 7.19 10.78
N THR A 310 14.18 8.02 11.31
CA THR A 310 13.89 9.41 11.69
C THR A 310 13.47 10.24 10.48
N ARG A 311 14.07 10.03 9.29
CA ARG A 311 13.60 10.61 8.02
C ARG A 311 12.12 10.33 7.79
N ASN A 312 11.69 9.08 7.93
CA ASN A 312 10.29 8.69 7.72
C ASN A 312 9.37 9.33 8.79
N VAL A 313 9.81 9.35 10.05
CA VAL A 313 9.06 9.99 11.15
C VAL A 313 8.90 11.50 10.91
N LEU A 314 9.93 12.19 10.42
CA LEU A 314 9.83 13.62 10.08
C LEU A 314 8.86 13.89 8.93
N ILE A 315 8.80 12.99 7.93
CA ILE A 315 7.77 13.07 6.88
C ILE A 315 6.37 12.93 7.50
N ALA A 316 6.17 11.99 8.42
CA ALA A 316 4.90 11.85 9.13
C ALA A 316 4.56 13.10 9.97
N ILE A 317 5.54 13.67 10.69
CA ILE A 317 5.37 14.92 11.45
C ILE A 317 4.95 16.06 10.52
N GLY A 318 5.62 16.27 9.38
CA GLY A 318 5.21 17.31 8.43
C GLY A 318 3.80 17.09 7.85
N ASN A 319 3.34 15.84 7.76
CA ASN A 319 1.99 15.51 7.31
C ASN A 319 0.91 15.63 8.39
N SER A 320 1.29 15.67 9.67
CA SER A 320 0.35 15.68 10.79
C SER A 320 -0.57 16.91 10.81
N ALA A 321 -0.07 18.05 10.34
CA ALA A 321 -0.67 19.37 10.55
C ALA A 321 -0.84 19.75 12.04
N GLU A 322 -0.10 19.11 12.95
CA GLU A 322 -0.14 19.35 14.39
C GLU A 322 0.98 20.33 14.81
N PRO A 323 0.65 21.57 15.21
CA PRO A 323 1.66 22.57 15.58
C PRO A 323 2.54 22.14 16.76
N ASP A 324 2.01 21.31 17.67
CA ASP A 324 2.74 20.80 18.84
C ASP A 324 3.91 19.89 18.47
N LEU A 325 3.95 19.37 17.24
CA LEU A 325 5.08 18.57 16.73
C LEU A 325 6.21 19.42 16.14
N LEU A 326 5.99 20.72 15.94
CA LEU A 326 7.00 21.62 15.37
C LEU A 326 8.32 21.66 16.18
N PRO A 327 8.32 21.79 17.52
CA PRO A 327 9.56 21.79 18.30
C PRO A 327 10.37 20.51 18.12
N HIS A 328 9.70 19.37 17.92
CA HIS A 328 10.36 18.09 17.71
C HIS A 328 11.04 18.01 16.33
N ALA A 329 10.44 18.58 15.28
CA ALA A 329 11.09 18.72 13.99
C ALA A 329 12.28 19.71 14.05
N GLN A 330 12.12 20.84 14.73
CA GLN A 330 13.18 21.84 14.92
C GLN A 330 14.43 21.25 15.58
N ALA A 331 14.24 20.39 16.59
CA ALA A 331 15.34 19.72 17.30
C ALA A 331 16.18 18.78 16.42
N ARG A 332 15.79 18.56 15.16
CA ARG A 332 16.50 17.73 14.16
C ARG A 332 17.16 18.56 13.05
N LEU A 333 17.06 19.90 13.08
CA LEU A 333 17.69 20.77 12.08
C LEU A 333 19.24 20.77 12.15
N GLU A 334 19.82 20.29 13.25
CA GLU A 334 21.28 20.17 13.47
C GLU A 334 21.76 18.71 13.50
N ASP A 335 20.91 17.77 13.08
CA ASP A 335 21.26 16.36 13.08
C ASP A 335 22.53 16.10 12.24
N ALA A 336 23.39 15.17 12.67
CA ALA A 336 24.60 14.83 11.92
C ALA A 336 24.27 14.29 10.52
N SER A 337 23.12 13.63 10.37
CA SER A 337 22.68 13.05 9.11
C SER A 337 22.03 14.08 8.20
N PRO A 338 22.55 14.33 6.98
CA PRO A 338 21.91 15.24 6.02
C PRO A 338 20.50 14.78 5.64
N LEU A 339 20.28 13.45 5.62
CA LEU A 339 18.97 12.84 5.37
C LEU A 339 17.92 13.30 6.39
N VAL A 340 18.32 13.40 7.65
CA VAL A 340 17.47 13.84 8.76
C VAL A 340 17.29 15.35 8.74
N ARG A 341 18.37 16.13 8.55
CA ARG A 341 18.27 17.60 8.46
C ARG A 341 17.34 18.03 7.34
N ALA A 342 17.48 17.47 6.14
CA ALA A 342 16.63 17.79 4.99
C ALA A 342 15.14 17.55 5.28
N MET A 343 14.79 16.42 5.91
CA MET A 343 13.39 16.15 6.24
C MET A 343 12.89 16.95 7.44
N ALA A 344 13.78 17.37 8.34
CA ALA A 344 13.45 18.30 9.42
C ALA A 344 13.05 19.66 8.86
N ILE A 345 13.79 20.17 7.87
CA ILE A 345 13.47 21.41 7.15
C ILE A 345 12.11 21.27 6.46
N TRP A 346 11.90 20.18 5.73
CA TRP A 346 10.63 19.93 5.05
C TRP A 346 9.45 19.89 6.03
N ALA A 347 9.61 19.22 7.17
CA ALA A 347 8.57 19.14 8.21
C ALA A 347 8.29 20.51 8.84
N VAL A 348 9.34 21.28 9.16
CA VAL A 348 9.23 22.66 9.65
C VAL A 348 8.49 23.53 8.63
N GLY A 349 8.83 23.43 7.35
CA GLY A 349 8.15 24.17 6.28
C GLY A 349 6.65 23.89 6.15
N ARG A 350 6.17 22.77 6.71
CA ARG A 350 4.74 22.42 6.75
C ARG A 350 4.02 22.87 8.02
N LEU A 351 4.73 23.04 9.12
CA LEU A 351 4.15 23.29 10.45
C LEU A 351 4.40 24.72 10.96
N ALA A 352 5.49 25.35 10.54
CA ALA A 352 5.90 26.68 11.00
C ALA A 352 5.29 27.80 10.14
N SER A 353 5.08 28.95 10.78
CA SER A 353 4.83 30.21 10.07
C SER A 353 6.08 30.68 9.32
N GLN A 354 5.91 31.54 8.31
CA GLN A 354 7.04 32.10 7.57
C GLN A 354 8.02 32.85 8.48
N ALA A 355 7.54 33.60 9.46
CA ALA A 355 8.40 34.32 10.42
C ALA A 355 9.30 33.36 11.23
N GLN A 356 8.77 32.20 11.63
CA GLN A 356 9.53 31.15 12.30
C GLN A 356 10.58 30.53 11.36
N ILE A 357 10.20 30.26 10.10
CA ILE A 357 11.13 29.75 9.07
C ILE A 357 12.28 30.75 8.85
N ASP A 358 11.98 32.03 8.66
CA ASP A 358 13.00 33.07 8.43
C ASP A 358 13.94 33.22 9.64
N GLN A 359 13.44 33.01 10.85
CA GLN A 359 14.26 32.98 12.06
C GLN A 359 15.20 31.76 12.08
N MET A 360 14.70 30.57 11.72
CA MET A 360 15.51 29.34 11.73
C MET A 360 16.55 29.30 10.62
N LEU A 361 16.25 29.93 9.49
CA LEU A 361 17.15 30.00 8.35
C LEU A 361 18.42 30.81 8.66
N LYS A 362 18.32 31.82 9.55
CA LYS A 362 19.46 32.66 9.95
C LYS A 362 20.60 31.82 10.51
N GLY A 363 21.75 31.87 9.86
CA GLY A 363 22.96 31.14 10.25
C GLY A 363 23.02 29.69 9.73
N ARG A 364 22.05 29.26 8.92
CA ARG A 364 21.99 27.91 8.30
C ARG A 364 22.02 27.96 6.78
N GLU A 365 22.35 29.12 6.20
CA GLU A 365 22.30 29.35 4.76
C GLU A 365 23.35 28.55 3.98
N ASN A 366 24.37 28.01 4.67
CA ASN A 366 25.53 27.36 4.06
C ASN A 366 25.72 25.90 4.54
N ASP A 367 24.64 25.12 4.72
CA ASP A 367 24.79 23.68 5.00
C ASP A 367 25.66 23.02 3.92
N PRO A 368 26.68 22.22 4.23
CA PRO A 368 27.58 21.67 3.21
C PRO A 368 26.90 20.65 2.29
N ASP A 369 25.74 20.12 2.68
CA ASP A 369 25.01 19.12 1.91
C ASP A 369 24.03 19.78 0.91
N PRO A 370 24.14 19.48 -0.40
CA PRO A 370 23.32 20.14 -1.43
C PRO A 370 21.83 19.79 -1.34
N ASP A 371 21.47 18.61 -0.84
CA ASP A 371 20.06 18.22 -0.67
C ASP A 371 19.45 19.00 0.51
N VAL A 372 20.22 19.22 1.58
CA VAL A 372 19.80 20.07 2.71
C VAL A 372 19.64 21.53 2.27
N GLN A 373 20.59 22.06 1.50
CA GLN A 373 20.46 23.41 0.91
C GLN A 373 19.21 23.53 0.04
N SER A 374 18.96 22.54 -0.82
CA SER A 374 17.78 22.51 -1.70
C SER A 374 16.47 22.60 -0.90
N GLU A 375 16.36 21.93 0.24
CA GLU A 375 15.19 22.04 1.11
C GLU A 375 15.02 23.44 1.72
N TRP A 376 16.11 24.10 2.14
CA TRP A 376 16.04 25.48 2.61
C TRP A 376 15.62 26.44 1.49
N GLU A 377 16.18 26.30 0.29
CA GLU A 377 15.82 27.13 -0.87
C GLU A 377 14.35 27.02 -1.22
N LYS A 378 13.73 25.84 -1.11
CA LYS A 378 12.29 25.66 -1.32
C LYS A 378 11.43 26.48 -0.34
N LEU A 379 11.95 26.81 0.84
CA LEU A 379 11.25 27.62 1.85
C LEU A 379 11.52 29.13 1.70
N LYS A 380 12.65 29.51 1.09
CA LYS A 380 12.99 30.91 0.76
C LYS A 380 12.05 31.41 -0.35
N GLY A 381 10.94 32.06 0.04
CA GLY A 381 10.00 32.66 -0.92
C GLY A 381 8.68 31.91 -1.11
N ALA A 382 8.29 31.04 -0.17
CA ALA A 382 6.97 30.38 -0.14
C ALA A 382 5.77 31.35 0.05
N HIS A 383 6.00 32.66 0.01
CA HIS A 383 5.08 33.80 0.16
C HIS A 383 3.74 33.68 -0.61
N PHE A 384 3.65 32.83 -1.64
CA PHE A 384 2.50 32.80 -2.56
C PHE A 384 1.69 31.49 -2.59
N ARG A 385 2.16 30.38 -1.97
CA ARG A 385 1.51 29.06 -2.12
C ARG A 385 0.63 28.63 -0.95
N LEU A 386 0.95 29.01 0.28
CA LEU A 386 0.24 28.53 1.48
C LEU A 386 -1.20 29.09 1.62
N HIS A 387 -1.50 30.26 1.03
CA HIS A 387 -2.85 30.85 1.14
C HIS A 387 -3.92 30.17 0.28
N ILE A 388 -3.54 29.44 -0.78
CA ILE A 388 -4.51 28.78 -1.66
C ILE A 388 -5.00 27.44 -1.07
N ASP A 389 -4.13 26.70 -0.38
CA ASP A 389 -4.49 25.36 0.14
C ASP A 389 -5.33 25.40 1.43
N VAL A 390 -5.17 26.44 2.26
CA VAL A 390 -6.00 26.62 3.47
C VAL A 390 -7.45 26.97 3.10
N HIS A 391 -7.67 27.80 2.06
CA HIS A 391 -9.02 28.14 1.60
C HIS A 391 -9.72 26.99 0.86
N LEU A 392 -8.99 26.14 0.14
CA LEU A 392 -9.59 24.97 -0.51
C LEU A 392 -10.00 23.87 0.49
N ARG A 393 -9.42 23.84 1.70
CA ARG A 393 -9.84 22.91 2.78
C ARG A 393 -11.09 23.35 3.51
N GLN A 394 -11.32 24.65 3.71
CA GLN A 394 -12.57 25.16 4.30
C GLN A 394 -13.79 24.97 3.39
N ILE A 395 -13.60 24.90 2.08
CA ILE A 395 -14.70 24.64 1.12
C ILE A 395 -15.14 23.16 1.13
N ARG A 396 -14.34 22.24 1.69
CA ARG A 396 -14.66 20.80 1.74
C ARG A 396 -15.29 20.32 3.06
N SER A 397 -15.35 21.15 4.09
CA SER A 397 -16.14 20.88 5.30
C SER A 397 -17.57 21.38 5.09
N GLY A 398 -18.45 20.49 4.62
CA GLY A 398 -19.83 20.78 4.26
C GLY A 398 -20.60 21.61 5.29
N SER A 399 -20.85 22.87 4.93
CA SER A 399 -21.90 23.71 5.51
C SER A 399 -22.83 24.10 4.38
N HIS A 400 -24.11 23.78 4.52
CA HIS A 400 -25.15 23.91 3.50
C HIS A 400 -25.23 25.31 2.89
N CYS A 401 -24.72 25.51 1.68
CA CYS A 401 -25.11 26.64 0.83
C CYS A 401 -26.29 26.23 -0.05
N ARG A 402 -27.51 26.37 0.48
CA ARG A 402 -28.71 26.50 -0.37
C ARG A 402 -28.74 27.93 -0.90
N TRP A 403 -28.25 28.14 -2.12
CA TRP A 403 -28.57 29.36 -2.86
C TRP A 403 -29.88 29.12 -3.64
N ILE A 404 -30.95 29.76 -3.16
CA ILE A 404 -32.22 29.85 -3.85
C ILE A 404 -32.04 30.77 -5.06
N CYS A 405 -32.26 30.21 -6.24
CA CYS A 405 -32.43 30.94 -7.49
C CYS A 405 -33.76 31.72 -7.43
N ARG A 406 -33.72 33.07 -7.38
CA ARG A 406 -34.85 33.92 -7.79
C ARG A 406 -34.37 35.22 -8.42
N SER A 407 -34.50 35.26 -9.74
CA SER A 407 -34.63 36.48 -10.51
C SER A 407 -36.02 37.08 -10.24
N ARG A 408 -36.07 38.36 -9.83
CA ARG A 408 -37.05 39.41 -10.23
C ARG A 408 -37.12 40.50 -9.16
N CYS A 409 -36.61 41.69 -9.51
CA CYS A 409 -37.20 42.97 -9.08
C CYS A 409 -38.66 43.02 -9.61
N PRO A 410 -39.64 43.72 -8.99
CA PRO A 410 -39.46 45.11 -8.55
C PRO A 410 -40.21 45.58 -7.28
N LEU A 411 -39.78 46.74 -6.78
CA LEU A 411 -40.56 47.83 -6.17
C LEU A 411 -41.28 47.66 -4.81
N HIS A 412 -41.17 48.76 -4.05
CA HIS A 412 -42.04 49.30 -2.99
C HIS A 412 -41.80 48.97 -1.50
N ILE A 413 -41.27 50.01 -0.82
CA ILE A 413 -41.83 50.69 0.38
C ILE A 413 -42.02 49.86 1.68
N ASN A 414 -41.21 50.23 2.68
CA ASN A 414 -41.37 50.06 4.15
C ASN A 414 -42.79 50.48 4.67
N PRO A 415 -43.21 50.27 5.94
CA PRO A 415 -42.57 49.62 7.09
C PRO A 415 -43.60 48.83 8.00
N ILE A 416 -43.22 48.60 9.28
CA ILE A 416 -44.08 48.58 10.50
C ILE A 416 -44.51 47.21 11.11
N VAL A 417 -43.85 46.92 12.25
CA VAL A 417 -44.39 46.58 13.59
C VAL A 417 -44.87 45.15 13.94
N ALA A 418 -44.13 44.61 14.92
CA ALA A 418 -44.50 43.84 16.12
C ALA A 418 -45.33 42.56 16.05
N GLY A 419 -44.96 41.64 16.94
CA GLY A 419 -45.87 40.61 17.41
C GLY A 419 -45.15 39.42 18.01
N ALA A 420 -44.73 39.55 19.27
CA ALA A 420 -44.38 38.43 20.12
C ALA A 420 -45.50 37.38 20.17
N LEU A 421 -45.16 36.11 20.35
CA LEU A 421 -45.82 35.24 21.31
C LEU A 421 -45.01 33.95 21.50
N ASN A 422 -45.05 33.48 22.73
CA ASN A 422 -44.11 32.58 23.36
C ASN A 422 -44.93 31.43 23.98
N VAL A 423 -44.26 30.28 24.21
CA VAL A 423 -44.60 29.21 25.21
C VAL A 423 -45.75 28.21 24.82
N PRO A 424 -45.84 26.96 25.36
CA PRO A 424 -44.90 25.82 25.42
C PRO A 424 -45.49 24.38 25.21
N LYS A 425 -44.56 23.39 25.25
CA LYS A 425 -44.58 21.99 25.76
C LYS A 425 -45.86 21.28 26.26
N GLY A 426 -45.96 19.98 25.90
CA GLY A 426 -46.56 18.87 26.67
C GLY A 426 -46.22 17.50 26.04
N LEU A 427 -45.46 16.62 26.71
CA LEU A 427 -45.88 15.36 27.40
C LEU A 427 -46.26 14.21 26.42
N ALA A 428 -45.99 12.91 26.61
CA ALA A 428 -45.15 12.07 27.46
C ALA A 428 -45.39 10.59 27.03
N HIS A 429 -44.45 9.67 27.33
CA HIS A 429 -44.61 8.20 27.58
C HIS A 429 -45.29 7.30 26.51
N GLN A 430 -44.99 6.01 26.30
CA GLN A 430 -43.93 5.02 26.52
C GLN A 430 -44.38 3.74 25.72
N PRO A 431 -43.58 2.66 25.61
CA PRO A 431 -43.68 1.57 24.59
C PRO A 431 -44.61 0.41 25.09
N PRO A 432 -44.56 -0.89 24.67
CA PRO A 432 -43.70 -1.65 23.73
C PRO A 432 -44.43 -2.73 22.87
N LEU A 433 -43.67 -3.55 22.11
CA LEU A 433 -43.65 -5.04 22.13
C LEU A 433 -43.44 -5.73 20.76
N LYS A 434 -42.54 -6.71 20.75
CA LYS A 434 -42.41 -7.81 19.77
C LYS A 434 -43.41 -8.93 20.09
N PRO A 435 -43.70 -9.82 19.11
CA PRO A 435 -43.22 -11.23 19.15
C PRO A 435 -42.73 -11.68 17.74
N GLY A 436 -41.99 -12.76 17.47
CA GLY A 436 -41.74 -14.03 18.17
C GLY A 436 -42.49 -15.19 17.49
N GLY A 437 -41.81 -16.11 16.77
CA GLY A 437 -42.29 -17.50 16.59
C GLY A 437 -42.31 -18.14 15.18
N ASN A 438 -41.58 -19.26 15.06
CA ASN A 438 -41.49 -20.25 13.97
C ASN A 438 -42.83 -20.87 13.50
N ASN A 439 -42.94 -21.27 12.22
CA ASN A 439 -43.08 -22.70 11.85
C ASN A 439 -42.97 -23.00 10.33
N ARG A 440 -42.48 -24.21 10.04
CA ARG A 440 -42.39 -24.87 8.73
C ARG A 440 -43.77 -25.34 8.23
N ARG A 441 -44.02 -25.29 6.91
CA ARG A 441 -44.43 -26.43 6.06
C ARG A 441 -44.69 -25.99 4.60
N SER A 442 -44.65 -26.99 3.75
CA SER A 442 -44.36 -27.02 2.32
C SER A 442 -45.58 -27.15 1.40
N PHE A 443 -45.32 -26.93 0.10
CA PHE A 443 -46.06 -27.36 -1.11
C PHE A 443 -47.43 -26.74 -1.42
N LEU A 444 -47.52 -26.04 -2.55
CA LEU A 444 -48.49 -26.35 -3.62
C LEU A 444 -48.08 -25.71 -4.97
N LYS A 445 -48.35 -26.48 -6.02
CA LYS A 445 -48.10 -26.25 -7.44
C LYS A 445 -48.98 -25.12 -8.00
N GLY A 446 -48.50 -24.44 -9.04
CA GLY A 446 -49.31 -23.57 -9.90
C GLY A 446 -48.58 -23.30 -11.23
N SER A 447 -49.00 -23.99 -12.27
CA SER A 447 -48.54 -23.93 -13.66
C SER A 447 -49.12 -22.75 -14.43
N LEU A 448 -48.35 -22.15 -15.35
CA LEU A 448 -48.89 -21.60 -16.59
C LEU A 448 -47.86 -21.72 -17.73
N GLN A 449 -48.18 -22.56 -18.71
CA GLN A 449 -47.59 -22.61 -20.04
C GLN A 449 -48.38 -21.69 -20.98
N ILE A 450 -47.69 -20.87 -21.79
CA ILE A 450 -48.01 -20.55 -23.20
C ILE A 450 -46.62 -20.19 -23.81
N GLY A 451 -45.97 -20.99 -24.66
CA GLY A 451 -46.24 -21.17 -26.09
C GLY A 451 -46.01 -19.85 -26.84
N GLY A 452 -45.10 -19.65 -27.80
CA GLY A 452 -44.19 -20.46 -28.59
C GLY A 452 -43.73 -19.56 -29.75
N GLY A 453 -42.52 -19.76 -30.29
CA GLY A 453 -42.05 -18.99 -31.46
C GLY A 453 -40.54 -19.00 -31.61
N LYS A 454 -40.03 -20.03 -32.28
CA LYS A 454 -38.63 -20.16 -32.71
C LYS A 454 -38.36 -19.25 -33.91
N THR A 455 -37.17 -18.64 -33.94
CA THR A 455 -36.42 -18.42 -35.19
C THR A 455 -34.94 -18.54 -34.89
N GLN A 456 -34.31 -19.55 -35.49
CA GLN A 456 -32.86 -19.68 -35.65
C GLN A 456 -32.42 -18.83 -36.84
N PHE A 457 -31.23 -18.22 -36.76
CA PHE A 457 -30.36 -18.06 -37.92
C PHE A 457 -28.91 -18.35 -37.51
N SER A 458 -28.31 -19.28 -38.24
CA SER A 458 -26.89 -19.60 -38.36
C SER A 458 -26.25 -18.72 -39.44
N GLY A 459 -24.93 -18.51 -39.40
CA GLY A 459 -24.20 -18.01 -40.57
C GLY A 459 -22.82 -17.44 -40.25
N GLU A 460 -21.79 -18.16 -40.69
CA GLU A 460 -20.37 -17.86 -40.56
C GLU A 460 -19.85 -16.83 -41.59
N ALA A 461 -18.70 -16.24 -41.23
CA ALA A 461 -17.49 -16.00 -42.04
C ALA A 461 -17.41 -14.89 -43.13
N MET A 462 -16.15 -14.40 -43.22
CA MET A 462 -15.48 -13.63 -44.29
C MET A 462 -15.70 -12.10 -44.33
N ALA A 463 -14.72 -11.24 -44.63
CA ALA A 463 -13.26 -11.31 -44.72
C ALA A 463 -12.74 -9.86 -44.93
N ALA A 464 -11.56 -9.59 -44.39
CA ALA A 464 -10.47 -8.76 -44.96
C ALA A 464 -10.66 -7.27 -45.37
N SER A 465 -9.89 -6.43 -44.67
CA SER A 465 -9.06 -5.29 -45.10
C SER A 465 -9.45 -4.38 -46.27
N ALA A 466 -9.61 -3.08 -45.97
CA ALA A 466 -8.93 -2.00 -46.69
C ALA A 466 -8.80 -0.75 -45.80
N GLN A 467 -7.58 -0.22 -45.74
CA GLN A 467 -7.21 1.03 -45.09
C GLN A 467 -7.78 2.26 -45.82
N GLN A 468 -7.78 3.36 -45.07
CA GLN A 468 -7.57 4.75 -45.48
C GLN A 468 -8.79 5.60 -45.88
N ILE A 469 -8.80 6.79 -45.26
CA ILE A 469 -9.64 7.97 -45.48
C ILE A 469 -11.04 7.78 -44.87
N GLY A 470 -11.30 8.24 -43.64
CA GLY A 470 -11.31 9.67 -43.32
C GLY A 470 -12.75 10.17 -43.39
N LEU A 471 -13.43 10.14 -42.24
CA LEU A 471 -14.69 10.82 -41.90
C LEU A 471 -16.01 10.25 -42.46
N ALA A 472 -16.89 9.80 -41.54
CA ALA A 472 -18.35 9.78 -41.64
C ALA A 472 -18.95 9.58 -40.22
N PRO A 473 -20.26 9.79 -39.99
CA PRO A 473 -20.96 11.07 -40.01
C PRO A 473 -21.76 11.34 -38.72
N GLU A 474 -22.14 12.60 -38.51
CA GLU A 474 -23.04 13.07 -37.46
C GLU A 474 -24.46 12.48 -37.55
N ARG A 475 -25.05 12.14 -36.38
CA ARG A 475 -26.47 12.35 -36.07
C ARG A 475 -26.67 12.64 -34.56
N THR A 476 -26.83 13.93 -34.28
CA THR A 476 -27.83 14.58 -33.41
C THR A 476 -28.56 13.78 -32.31
N PHE A 477 -28.41 14.20 -31.04
CA PHE A 477 -29.44 14.94 -30.25
C PHE A 477 -28.96 15.18 -28.79
N GLY A 478 -29.13 16.40 -28.27
CA GLY A 478 -29.22 16.66 -26.82
C GLY A 478 -28.32 17.77 -26.28
N ASP A 479 -28.86 18.99 -26.22
CA ASP A 479 -28.22 20.25 -25.84
C ASP A 479 -27.81 20.41 -24.35
N HIS A 480 -26.69 21.14 -24.21
CA HIS A 480 -26.31 22.09 -23.14
C HIS A 480 -25.83 21.60 -21.76
N CYS A 481 -24.50 21.68 -21.53
CA CYS A 481 -23.94 22.78 -20.72
C CYS A 481 -22.41 22.90 -20.93
N ILE A 482 -21.96 24.13 -21.20
CA ILE A 482 -20.58 24.51 -21.56
C ILE A 482 -19.71 24.78 -20.32
N GLN A 483 -18.43 24.52 -20.52
CA GLN A 483 -17.24 24.65 -19.69
C GLN A 483 -17.10 25.88 -18.78
N ILE A 484 -16.46 25.66 -17.62
CA ILE A 484 -15.56 26.65 -16.99
C ILE A 484 -14.13 26.13 -17.17
N THR A 485 -13.42 26.72 -18.12
CA THR A 485 -11.97 26.60 -18.26
C THR A 485 -11.43 27.98 -18.59
N GLN A 486 -11.14 28.80 -17.57
CA GLN A 486 -10.35 30.03 -17.74
C GLN A 486 -9.91 30.55 -16.36
N CYS A 487 -8.75 30.10 -15.90
CA CYS A 487 -7.90 30.82 -14.95
C CYS A 487 -6.46 30.31 -15.11
N ARG A 488 -5.88 30.56 -16.28
CA ARG A 488 -4.45 30.44 -16.57
C ARG A 488 -4.07 31.59 -17.48
N ARG A 489 -3.58 32.69 -16.89
CA ARG A 489 -2.60 33.65 -17.45
C ARG A 489 -2.61 34.91 -16.60
N MET A 490 -1.64 35.01 -15.69
CA MET A 490 -0.97 36.26 -15.32
C MET A 490 0.12 35.87 -14.33
N ILE A 491 1.37 35.87 -14.81
CA ILE A 491 2.63 36.15 -14.11
C ILE A 491 3.69 36.10 -15.21
N VAL A 492 4.71 36.95 -15.09
CA VAL A 492 5.84 37.24 -16.00
C VAL A 492 5.64 38.50 -16.85
N ARG A 493 5.97 39.66 -16.26
CA ARG A 493 7.06 40.55 -16.72
C ARG A 493 7.12 41.82 -15.86
N ASP A 494 8.05 41.86 -14.91
CA ASP A 494 8.72 43.11 -14.53
C ASP A 494 10.12 43.06 -15.15
N LYS A 495 10.34 43.89 -16.16
CA LYS A 495 11.67 44.30 -16.61
C LYS A 495 11.76 45.81 -16.45
N VAL A 496 12.63 46.20 -15.54
CA VAL A 496 13.32 47.48 -15.50
C VAL A 496 13.97 47.73 -16.86
N GLY A 497 13.77 48.92 -17.44
CA GLY A 497 14.56 49.38 -18.60
C GLY A 497 13.87 50.36 -19.54
N THR A 498 14.03 51.66 -19.24
CA THR A 498 14.25 52.78 -20.18
C THR A 498 13.23 53.04 -21.30
N CYS A 499 12.48 54.12 -21.13
CA CYS A 499 11.69 54.77 -22.19
C CYS A 499 12.60 55.69 -23.04
N ALA A 500 12.39 55.64 -24.35
CA ALA A 500 13.18 56.31 -25.37
C ALA A 500 12.76 57.78 -25.57
N THR A 501 13.76 58.65 -25.71
CA THR A 501 13.63 59.96 -26.37
C THR A 501 14.04 59.79 -27.84
N LYS A 502 13.10 59.93 -28.76
CA LYS A 502 13.38 60.24 -30.18
C LYS A 502 13.33 61.75 -30.33
N LEU A 503 14.35 62.36 -30.94
CA LEU A 503 14.20 63.37 -32.00
C LEU A 503 15.56 63.93 -32.45
N GLN A 504 15.69 64.04 -33.78
CA GLN A 504 16.65 64.85 -34.55
C GLN A 504 18.10 64.33 -34.51
N GLY A 505 18.86 64.28 -35.59
CA GLY A 505 18.75 64.78 -36.96
C GLY A 505 20.13 64.55 -37.60
N ASN A 506 20.18 64.53 -38.93
CA ASN A 506 21.38 64.39 -39.75
C ASN A 506 22.61 65.16 -39.23
N VAL A 507 23.80 64.59 -39.44
CA VAL A 507 24.86 65.09 -40.34
C VAL A 507 26.21 64.44 -39.95
N THR A 508 26.92 64.04 -41.00
CA THR A 508 28.29 63.53 -41.13
C THR A 508 29.36 64.13 -40.20
N GLY A 509 30.36 63.30 -39.85
CA GLY A 509 31.64 63.71 -39.27
C GLY A 509 32.30 62.57 -38.51
#